data_AF-A0A3D4H0M0-F1
#
_entry.id   AF-A0A3D4H0M0-F1
#
_cell.length_a   1.000
_cell.length_b   1.000
_cell.length_c   1.000
_cell.angle_alpha   90.00
_cell.angle_beta   90.00
_cell.angle_gamma   90.00
#
_symmetry.space_group_name_H-M   'P 1'
#
loop_
_entity.id
_entity.type
_entity.pdbx_description
1 polymer ?
#
loop_
_entity_poly.entity_id
_entity_poly.type
_entity_poly.pdbx_seq_one_letter_code
_entity_poly.pdbx_strand_id
1 'polypeptide(L)' 'VVTLPWKAHLSVVRNGVAIKRAEEKDLEFRADSPGVYRVEARLDGKPWIYTNPIYLRSTS' A
#
# COMPACT_ATOMS: atom_id res chain seq x y z
N VAL A 1 7.34 1.65 -5.07
CA VAL A 1 7.60 0.19 -5.12
C VAL A 1 7.62 -0.34 -3.70
N VAL A 2 7.02 -1.51 -3.47
CA VAL A 2 7.08 -2.25 -2.21
C VAL A 2 7.58 -3.66 -2.49
N THR A 3 8.53 -4.14 -1.70
CA THR A 3 9.05 -5.51 -1.76
C THR A 3 8.95 -6.13 -0.39
N LEU A 4 8.30 -7.28 -0.30
CA LEU A 4 8.12 -8.03 0.94
C LEU A 4 9.09 -9.24 1.01
N PRO A 5 9.38 -9.75 2.21
CA PRO A 5 10.11 -11.00 2.38
C PRO A 5 9.39 -12.22 1.77
N TRP A 6 8.06 -12.26 1.86
CA TRP A 6 7.20 -13.34 1.36
C TRP A 6 5.97 -12.80 0.62
N LYS A 7 5.36 -13.65 -0.21
CA LYS A 7 4.08 -13.35 -0.88
C LYS A 7 2.99 -13.14 0.19
N ALA A 8 2.23 -12.06 0.08
CA ALA A 8 1.20 -11.71 1.05
C ALA A 8 0.07 -10.92 0.39
N HIS A 9 -1.07 -10.78 1.07
CA HIS A 9 -2.13 -9.89 0.62
C HIS A 9 -1.74 -8.44 0.88
N LEU A 10 -1.48 -7.70 -0.17
CA LEU A 10 -1.15 -6.28 -0.17
C LEU A 10 -2.40 -5.44 -0.47
N SER A 11 -2.59 -4.36 0.28
CA SER A 11 -3.60 -3.33 0.02
C SER A 11 -2.93 -1.97 -0.05
N VAL A 12 -3.13 -1.25 -1.15
CA VAL A 12 -2.82 0.18 -1.23
C VAL A 12 -4.04 0.93 -0.71
N VAL A 13 -3.86 1.69 0.35
CA VAL A 13 -4.90 2.48 1.01
C VAL A 13 -4.64 3.95 0.72
N ARG A 14 -5.67 4.68 0.27
CA ARG A 14 -5.67 6.14 0.10
C ARG A 14 -6.79 6.73 0.95
N ASN A 15 -6.45 7.65 1.86
CA ASN A 15 -7.41 8.31 2.76
C ASN A 15 -8.31 7.31 3.51
N GLY A 16 -7.74 6.20 3.97
CA GLY A 16 -8.46 5.14 4.69
C GLY A 16 -9.22 4.14 3.81
N VAL A 17 -9.26 4.33 2.49
CA VAL A 17 -9.95 3.43 1.55
C VAL A 17 -8.95 2.61 0.74
N ALA A 18 -9.14 1.29 0.68
CA ALA A 18 -8.32 0.43 -0.18
C ALA A 18 -8.65 0.66 -1.66
N ILE A 19 -7.66 1.14 -2.42
CA ILE A 19 -7.78 1.48 -3.85
C ILE A 19 -7.14 0.42 -4.77
N LYS A 20 -6.27 -0.45 -4.23
CA LYS A 20 -5.71 -1.60 -4.95
C LYS A 20 -5.50 -2.74 -3.96
N ARG A 21 -5.77 -3.97 -4.40
CA ARG A 21 -5.45 -5.19 -3.66
C ARG A 21 -4.70 -6.14 -4.59
N ALA A 22 -3.70 -6.83 -4.05
CA ALA A 22 -2.91 -7.83 -4.77
C ALA A 22 -2.45 -8.91 -3.80
N GLU A 23 -2.14 -10.10 -4.29
CA GLU A 23 -1.47 -11.13 -3.51
C GLU A 23 -0.13 -11.44 -4.19
N GLU A 24 0.89 -10.70 -3.80
CA GLU A 24 2.18 -10.65 -4.51
C GLU A 24 3.30 -10.41 -3.47
N LYS A 25 4.54 -10.68 -3.88
CA LYS A 25 5.73 -10.34 -3.07
C LYS A 25 6.19 -8.91 -3.34
N ASP A 26 6.07 -8.47 -4.59
CA ASP A 26 6.50 -7.17 -5.08
C ASP A 26 5.29 -6.43 -5.64
N LEU A 27 5.16 -5.14 -5.33
CA LEU A 27 4.07 -4.31 -5.81
C LEU A 27 4.59 -2.97 -6.31
N GLU A 28 4.28 -2.70 -7.56
CA GLU A 28 4.42 -1.37 -8.15
C GLU A 28 3.06 -0.66 -8.20
N PHE A 29 3.07 0.59 -7.76
CA PHE A 29 1.91 1.48 -7.78
C PHE A 29 2.40 2.91 -7.97
N ARG A 30 1.82 3.60 -8.96
CA ARG A 30 2.05 5.02 -9.22
C ARG A 30 0.83 5.79 -8.72
N ALA A 31 1.02 6.65 -7.73
CA ALA A 31 -0.03 7.53 -7.26
C ALA A 31 -0.25 8.66 -8.29
N ASP A 32 -1.50 8.89 -8.67
CA ASP A 32 -1.91 9.86 -9.68
C ASP A 32 -2.59 11.11 -9.11
N SER A 33 -2.88 11.11 -7.82
CA SER A 33 -3.73 12.11 -7.18
C SER A 33 -3.25 12.42 -5.75
N PRO A 34 -3.38 13.66 -5.26
CA PRO A 34 -3.04 13.99 -3.88
C PRO A 34 -3.82 13.15 -2.84
N GLY A 35 -3.18 12.86 -1.71
CA GLY A 35 -3.79 12.10 -0.62
C GLY A 35 -2.77 11.49 0.34
N VAL A 36 -3.29 10.84 1.38
CA VAL A 36 -2.49 10.08 2.34
C VAL A 36 -2.54 8.61 1.96
N TYR A 37 -1.38 8.05 1.61
CA TYR A 37 -1.23 6.67 1.17
C TYR A 37 -0.60 5.80 2.23
N ARG A 38 -0.96 4.52 2.27
CA ARG A 38 -0.26 3.48 3.04
C ARG A 38 -0.37 2.16 2.29
N VAL A 39 0.63 1.31 2.43
CA VAL A 39 0.53 -0.10 2.05
C VAL A 39 0.36 -0.95 3.29
N GLU A 40 -0.62 -1.85 3.25
CA GLU A 40 -0.92 -2.81 4.30
C GLU A 40 -0.70 -4.22 3.74
N ALA A 41 0.13 -5.01 4.41
CA ALA A 41 0.38 -6.41 4.09
C ALA A 41 -0.26 -7.30 5.16
N ARG A 42 -0.94 -8.35 4.71
CA ARG A 42 -1.46 -9.42 5.55
C ARG A 42 -0.89 -10.75 5.11
N LEU A 43 -0.27 -11.47 6.03
CA LEU A 43 0.24 -12.83 5.83
C LEU A 43 -0.74 -13.81 6.48
N ASP A 44 -1.22 -14.79 5.72
CA ASP A 44 -2.24 -15.76 6.17
C ASP A 44 -3.48 -15.09 6.82
N GLY A 45 -3.95 -14.00 6.19
CA GLY A 45 -5.10 -13.21 6.67
C GLY A 45 -4.83 -12.31 7.88
N LYS A 46 -3.66 -12.44 8.53
CA LYS A 46 -3.29 -11.68 9.72
C LYS A 46 -2.55 -10.39 9.35
N PRO A 47 -2.83 -9.27 10.05
CA PRO A 47 -1.99 -8.07 10.00
C PRO A 47 -0.50 -8.40 10.12
N TRP A 48 0.33 -7.93 9.19
CA TRP A 48 1.77 -8.20 9.22
C TRP A 48 2.62 -6.94 9.12
N ILE A 49 2.53 -6.18 8.04
CA ILE A 49 3.33 -4.97 7.82
C ILE A 49 2.41 -3.81 7.41
N TYR A 50 2.62 -2.66 8.02
CA TYR A 50 1.95 -1.41 7.68
C TYR A 50 3.03 -0.36 7.45
N THR A 51 3.03 0.25 6.27
CA THR A 51 3.94 1.39 6.05
C THR A 51 3.48 2.58 6.89
N ASN A 52 4.39 3.49 7.18
CA ASN A 52 3.97 4.82 7.64
C ASN A 52 3.12 5.51 6.55
N PRO A 53 2.28 6.48 6.94
CA PRO A 53 1.58 7.31 5.97
C PRO A 53 2.55 8.04 5.04
N ILE A 54 2.26 8.00 3.75
CA ILE A 54 2.98 8.68 2.67
C ILE A 54 2.08 9.79 2.15
N TYR A 55 2.48 11.04 2.33
CA TYR A 55 1.70 12.21 1.92
C TYR A 55 2.06 12.63 0.51
N LEU A 56 1.14 12.48 -0.43
CA LEU A 56 1.26 13.08 -1.76
C LEU A 56 0.49 14.40 -1.80
N ARG A 57 1.20 15.50 -2.09
CA ARG A 57 0.64 16.84 -2.18
C ARG A 57 0.75 17.33 -3.62
N SER A 58 -0.21 18.15 -4.06
CA SER A 58 -0.04 18.91 -5.30
C SER A 58 1.07 19.93 -5.07
N THR A 59 1.98 20.05 -6.03
CA THR A 59 2.80 21.25 -6.16
C THR A 59 1.91 22.33 -6.78
N SER A 60 1.53 23.32 -5.97
CA SER A 60 0.88 24.54 -6.47
C SER A 60 1.85 25.36 -7.33
#